data_AF-A0A5K0VSH2-F1
#
_entry.id   AF-A0A5K0VSH2-F1
#
_cell.length_a   1.000
_cell.length_b   1.000
_cell.length_c   1.000
_cell.angle_alpha   90.00
_cell.angle_beta   90.00
_cell.angle_gamma   90.00
#
_symmetry.space_group_name_H-M   'P 1'
#
loop_
_entity.id
_entity.type
_entity.pdbx_description
1 polymer ?
#
loop_
_entity_poly.entity_id
_entity_poly.type
_entity_poly.pdbx_seq_one_letter_code
_entity_poly.pdbx_strand_id
1 'polypeptide(L)'
;MEELPEQLIVEILGRLSDARDLARCRLVSRTFRALSYLVHSVSIVSSPLASQHQTSGTTAVPFTALAGRFLRPLTRLEAVRVAVDEPRLGPFGDGSREEDDDLFLVDVGFVSGWIPATCGGLRSISISSYWPQSCWRRSTVLAVVSSY
;
A
#
# COMPACT_ATOMS: atom_id res chain seq x y z
N MET A 1 9.05 -4.49 27.53
CA MET A 1 8.44 -4.91 26.25
C MET A 1 9.06 -6.20 25.72
N GLU A 2 10.27 -6.59 26.16
CA GLU A 2 10.87 -7.90 25.85
C GLU A 2 10.24 -9.10 26.58
N GLU A 3 9.25 -8.86 27.45
CA GLU A 3 8.59 -9.90 28.25
C GLU A 3 7.28 -10.41 27.62
N LEU A 4 6.80 -9.80 26.53
CA LEU A 4 5.59 -10.26 25.87
C LEU A 4 5.90 -11.43 24.91
N PRO A 5 5.10 -12.51 24.92
CA PRO A 5 5.16 -13.55 23.90
C PRO A 5 5.03 -12.98 22.48
N GLU A 6 5.86 -13.45 21.56
CA GLU A 6 5.90 -12.95 20.17
C GLU A 6 4.54 -13.00 19.47
N GLN A 7 3.74 -14.04 19.76
CA GLN A 7 2.40 -14.23 19.21
C GLN A 7 1.48 -13.06 19.56
N LEU A 8 1.54 -12.56 20.80
CA LEU A 8 0.75 -11.41 21.23
C LEU A 8 1.25 -10.12 20.56
N ILE A 9 2.56 -9.99 20.35
CA ILE A 9 3.11 -8.83 19.62
C ILE A 9 2.61 -8.83 18.18
N VAL A 10 2.62 -9.98 17.49
CA VAL A 10 2.07 -10.11 16.13
C VAL A 10 0.58 -9.77 16.11
N GLU A 11 -0.19 -10.20 17.11
CA GLU A 11 -1.62 -9.86 17.20
C GLU A 11 -1.82 -8.35 17.38
N ILE A 12 -1.05 -7.70 18.26
CA ILE A 12 -1.09 -6.25 18.47
C ILE A 12 -0.72 -5.51 17.18
N LEU A 13 0.36 -5.91 16.52
CA LEU A 13 0.78 -5.34 15.24
C LEU A 13 -0.27 -5.57 14.15
N GLY A 14 -0.94 -6.73 14.15
CA GLY A 14 -2.02 -7.03 13.22
C GLY A 14 -3.25 -6.14 13.39
N ARG A 15 -3.46 -5.55 14.58
CA ARG A 15 -4.49 -4.53 14.82
C ARG A 15 -4.08 -3.15 14.30
N LEU A 16 -2.78 -2.89 14.15
CA LEU A 16 -2.25 -1.71 13.46
C LEU A 16 -2.29 -1.94 11.94
N SER A 17 -3.49 -1.87 11.38
CA SER A 17 -3.69 -2.10 9.95
C SER A 17 -2.98 -1.06 9.07
N ASP A 18 -2.60 0.12 9.57
CA ASP A 18 -1.91 1.15 8.78
C ASP A 18 -0.41 0.82 8.57
N ALA A 19 0.01 0.78 7.31
CA ALA A 19 1.39 0.55 6.92
C ALA A 19 2.39 1.57 7.48
N ARG A 20 1.97 2.82 7.72
CA ARG A 20 2.80 3.88 8.31
C ARG A 20 3.14 3.57 9.77
N ASP A 21 2.17 3.06 10.51
CA ASP A 21 2.38 2.68 11.91
C ASP A 21 3.24 1.42 12.01
N LEU A 22 3.03 0.44 11.13
CA LEU A 22 3.94 -0.71 11.03
C LEU A 22 5.36 -0.29 10.65
N ALA A 23 5.52 0.67 9.74
CA ALA A 23 6.84 1.21 9.38
C ALA A 23 7.52 1.87 10.57
N ARG A 24 6.78 2.64 11.39
CA ARG A 24 7.30 3.22 12.64
C ARG A 24 7.69 2.13 13.65
N CYS A 25 6.84 1.11 13.83
CA CYS A 25 7.13 -0.04 14.69
C CYS A 25 8.44 -0.75 14.31
N ARG A 26 8.73 -0.87 13.01
CA ARG A 26 10.00 -1.46 12.52
C ARG A 26 11.24 -0.67 12.94
N LEU A 27 11.11 0.62 13.24
CA LEU A 27 12.21 1.48 13.66
C LEU A 27 12.44 1.42 15.18
N VAL A 28 11.43 0.99 15.96
CA VAL A 28 11.50 0.97 17.42
C VAL A 28 12.42 -0.14 17.93
N SER A 29 12.33 -1.35 17.37
CA SER A 29 13.17 -2.48 17.79
C SER A 29 13.35 -3.55 16.70
N ARG A 30 14.38 -4.38 16.86
CA ARG A 30 14.63 -5.53 15.97
C ARG A 30 13.51 -6.57 16.02
N THR A 31 12.94 -6.81 17.20
CA THR A 31 11.83 -7.74 17.40
C THR A 31 10.58 -7.25 16.68
N PHE A 32 10.21 -5.99 16.86
CA PHE A 32 9.07 -5.39 16.14
C PHE A 32 9.31 -5.42 14.63
N ARG A 33 10.54 -5.15 14.19
CA ARG A 33 10.88 -5.25 12.78
C ARG A 33 10.65 -6.65 12.23
N ALA A 34 11.15 -7.69 12.89
CA ALA A 34 10.97 -9.08 12.46
C ALA A 34 9.50 -9.50 12.46
N LEU A 35 8.77 -9.21 13.55
CA LEU A 35 7.37 -9.62 13.72
C LEU A 35 6.39 -8.83 12.85
N SER A 36 6.72 -7.60 12.45
CA SER A 36 5.89 -6.80 11.55
C SER A 36 5.70 -7.41 10.16
N TYR A 37 6.52 -8.39 9.77
CA TYR A 37 6.35 -9.12 8.50
C TYR A 37 5.37 -10.30 8.61
N LEU A 38 4.96 -10.66 9.83
CA LEU A 38 4.05 -11.76 10.12
C LEU A 38 2.59 -11.32 10.27
N VAL A 39 2.30 -10.03 10.02
CA VAL A 39 0.93 -9.50 10.10
C VAL A 39 0.05 -10.06 8.97
N HIS A 40 -1.22 -10.28 9.29
CA HIS A 40 -2.19 -10.87 8.36
C HIS A 40 -3.00 -9.83 7.58
N SER A 41 -2.98 -8.55 7.98
CA SER A 41 -3.74 -7.49 7.34
C SER A 41 -2.92 -6.23 7.23
N VAL A 42 -3.00 -5.54 6.09
CA VAL A 42 -2.37 -4.22 5.95
C VAL A 42 -3.15 -3.30 5.02
N SER A 43 -3.10 -2.02 5.34
CA SER A 43 -3.73 -0.90 4.64
C SER A 43 -2.66 0.13 4.32
N ILE A 44 -2.44 0.36 3.03
CA ILE A 44 -1.54 1.37 2.50
C ILE A 44 -2.40 2.45 1.87
N VAL A 45 -2.42 3.63 2.49
CA VAL A 45 -3.20 4.77 2.00
C VAL A 45 -2.27 5.93 1.66
N SER A 46 -2.33 6.38 0.41
CA SER A 46 -1.65 7.60 -0.04
C SER A 46 -2.61 8.78 -0.04
N SER A 47 -2.10 9.98 0.18
CA SER A 47 -2.83 11.21 -0.15
C SER A 47 -2.31 11.73 -1.49
N PRO A 48 -3.18 12.19 -2.41
CA PRO A 48 -2.74 12.76 -3.68
C PRO A 48 -1.92 14.05 -3.50
N LEU A 49 -2.05 14.74 -2.36
CA LEU A 49 -1.20 15.89 -2.02
C LEU A 49 0.22 15.45 -1.62
N ALA A 50 0.38 14.24 -1.10
CA ALA A 50 1.68 13.71 -0.70
C ALA A 50 2.55 13.28 -1.89
N SER A 51 1.95 12.98 -3.06
CA SER A 51 2.72 12.82 -4.30
C SER A 51 3.17 14.17 -4.85
N GLN A 52 2.32 15.20 -4.79
CA GLN A 52 2.62 16.56 -5.29
C GLN A 52 3.78 17.23 -4.55
N HIS A 53 3.92 17.04 -3.24
CA HIS A 53 5.01 17.65 -2.46
C HIS A 53 6.41 17.13 -2.79
N GLN A 54 6.54 16.06 -3.59
CA GLN A 54 7.82 15.45 -3.92
C GLN A 54 8.49 16.05 -5.18
N THR A 55 7.86 17.01 -5.87
CA THR A 55 8.39 17.65 -7.09
C THR A 55 9.45 18.74 -6.86
N SER A 56 9.80 19.03 -5.60
CA SER A 56 10.91 19.94 -5.27
C SER A 56 12.27 19.23 -5.33
N GLY A 57 12.79 19.01 -6.54
CA GLY A 57 14.23 18.81 -6.83
C GLY A 57 14.87 17.46 -6.47
N THR A 58 14.13 16.50 -5.91
CA THR A 58 14.61 15.13 -5.68
C THR A 58 13.76 14.17 -6.49
N THR A 59 14.35 13.19 -7.18
CA THR A 59 13.62 12.16 -7.94
C THR A 59 12.66 11.44 -7.01
N ALA A 60 11.39 11.87 -7.01
CA ALA A 60 10.34 11.33 -6.17
C ALA A 60 10.21 9.83 -6.44
N VAL A 61 10.18 9.00 -5.40
CA VAL A 61 9.94 7.58 -5.59
C VAL A 61 8.43 7.40 -5.77
N PRO A 62 7.97 6.78 -6.86
CA PRO A 62 6.55 6.53 -7.06
C PRO A 62 5.95 5.77 -5.87
N PHE A 63 4.79 6.19 -5.38
CA PHE A 63 3.96 5.50 -4.40
C PHE A 63 3.74 4.04 -4.78
N THR A 64 3.45 3.73 -6.04
CA THR A 64 3.32 2.34 -6.53
C THR A 64 4.60 1.54 -6.27
N ALA A 65 5.78 2.13 -6.48
CA ALA A 65 7.06 1.49 -6.19
C ALA A 65 7.28 1.31 -4.68
N LEU A 66 6.91 2.29 -3.85
CA LEU A 66 7.00 2.21 -2.39
C LEU A 66 6.04 1.14 -1.82
N ALA A 67 4.79 1.15 -2.26
CA ALA A 67 3.78 0.17 -1.86
C ALA A 67 4.19 -1.24 -2.25
N GLY A 68 4.69 -1.44 -3.48
CA GLY A 68 5.20 -2.73 -3.93
C GLY A 68 6.38 -3.23 -3.08
N ARG A 69 7.35 -2.35 -2.77
CA ARG A 69 8.48 -2.68 -1.88
C ARG A 69 8.04 -3.03 -0.46
N PHE A 70 6.97 -2.39 0.02
CA PHE A 70 6.43 -2.67 1.35
C PHE A 70 5.67 -4.01 1.41
N LEU A 71 4.90 -4.35 0.36
CA LEU A 71 4.05 -5.55 0.30
C LEU A 71 4.83 -6.83 0.05
N ARG A 72 5.82 -6.82 -0.85
CA ARG A 72 6.62 -8.00 -1.22
C ARG A 72 7.13 -8.87 -0.06
N PRO A 73 7.65 -8.33 1.06
CA PRO A 73 8.12 -9.16 2.16
C PRO A 73 6.99 -9.76 3.03
N LEU A 74 5.73 -9.38 2.83
CA LEU A 74 4.57 -9.84 3.61
C LEU A 74 3.99 -11.13 3.02
N THR A 75 4.63 -12.26 3.29
CA THR A 75 4.25 -13.56 2.70
C THR A 75 3.04 -14.22 3.36
N ARG A 76 2.60 -13.73 4.53
CA ARG A 76 1.47 -14.29 5.32
C ARG A 76 0.24 -13.39 5.31
N LEU A 77 0.15 -12.50 4.34
CA LEU A 77 -0.92 -11.52 4.25
C LEU A 77 -2.23 -12.20 3.84
N GLU A 78 -3.27 -12.05 4.65
CA GLU A 78 -4.62 -12.51 4.35
C GLU A 78 -5.50 -11.39 3.78
N ALA A 79 -5.26 -10.14 4.17
CA ALA A 79 -6.01 -8.99 3.70
C ALA A 79 -5.09 -7.83 3.32
N VAL A 80 -5.33 -7.24 2.14
CA VAL A 80 -4.61 -6.05 1.68
C VAL A 80 -5.56 -4.98 1.20
N ARG A 81 -5.33 -3.75 1.65
CA ARG A 81 -5.98 -2.55 1.14
C ARG A 81 -4.91 -1.60 0.61
N VAL A 82 -5.00 -1.22 -0.65
CA VAL A 82 -4.16 -0.17 -1.24
C VAL A 82 -5.10 0.89 -1.80
N ALA A 83 -5.05 2.10 -1.25
CA ALA A 83 -6.00 3.15 -1.60
C ALA A 83 -5.33 4.52 -1.72
N VAL A 84 -5.96 5.39 -2.49
CA VAL A 84 -5.71 6.83 -2.48
C VAL A 84 -6.84 7.49 -1.72
N ASP A 85 -6.51 8.24 -0.66
CA ASP A 85 -7.47 9.03 0.10
C ASP A 85 -7.90 10.21 -0.77
N GLU A 86 -9.20 10.36 -1.01
CA GLU A 86 -9.68 11.50 -1.79
C GLU A 86 -9.44 12.79 -1.00
N PRO A 87 -8.90 13.84 -1.63
CA PRO A 87 -8.68 15.09 -0.94
C PRO A 87 -10.05 15.62 -0.48
N ARG A 88 -10.15 16.05 0.77
CA ARG A 88 -11.38 16.66 1.31
C ARG A 88 -11.75 17.98 0.65
N LEU A 89 -10.88 18.53 -0.21
CA LEU A 89 -11.22 19.64 -1.09
C LEU A 89 -12.20 19.13 -2.14
N GLY A 90 -13.35 19.78 -2.24
CA GLY A 90 -14.44 19.40 -3.16
C GLY A 90 -14.00 19.26 -4.63
N PRO A 91 -14.94 18.86 -5.52
CA PRO A 91 -14.69 18.34 -6.87
C PRO A 91 -13.92 19.26 -7.85
N PHE A 92 -13.48 20.45 -7.42
CA PHE A 92 -12.88 21.51 -8.24
C PHE A 92 -11.53 22.03 -7.67
N GLY A 93 -10.79 21.23 -6.89
CA GLY A 93 -9.38 21.54 -6.58
C GLY A 93 -8.59 21.72 -7.89
N ASP A 94 -7.77 22.76 -7.95
CA ASP A 94 -7.31 23.39 -9.19
C ASP A 94 -6.75 22.40 -10.24
N GLY A 95 -6.99 22.73 -11.50
CA GLY A 95 -6.70 21.89 -12.66
C GLY A 95 -5.22 21.72 -13.00
N SER A 96 -4.28 22.00 -12.10
CA SER A 96 -2.86 21.67 -12.31
C SER A 96 -2.57 20.22 -11.91
N ARG A 97 -3.27 19.27 -12.56
CA ARG A 97 -2.94 17.84 -12.45
C ARG A 97 -1.66 17.58 -13.23
N GLU A 98 -0.53 17.55 -12.54
CA GLU A 98 0.67 16.94 -13.09
C GLU A 98 0.36 15.50 -13.52
N GLU A 99 0.72 15.19 -14.77
CA GLU A 99 0.56 13.90 -15.46
C GLU A 99 1.48 12.81 -14.88
N ASP A 100 1.62 12.72 -13.55
CA ASP A 100 2.35 11.61 -12.96
C ASP A 100 1.40 10.44 -12.70
N ASP A 101 1.61 9.34 -13.42
CA ASP A 101 0.75 8.14 -13.46
C ASP A 101 0.83 7.28 -12.17
N ASP A 102 1.48 7.80 -11.13
CA ASP A 102 1.81 7.07 -9.90
C ASP A 102 0.60 6.70 -9.01
N LEU A 103 -0.57 7.30 -9.22
CA LEU A 103 -1.78 7.00 -8.44
C LEU A 103 -2.76 6.07 -9.17
N PHE A 104 -2.34 5.50 -10.31
CA PHE A 104 -3.07 4.48 -11.05
C PHE A 104 -2.78 3.07 -10.48
N LEU A 105 -3.42 2.75 -9.35
CA LEU A 105 -3.15 1.53 -8.58
C LEU A 105 -3.71 0.24 -9.19
N VAL A 106 -4.57 0.34 -10.21
CA VAL A 106 -5.10 -0.80 -10.97
C VAL A 106 -4.29 -1.10 -12.23
N ASP A 107 -3.06 -0.59 -12.30
CA ASP A 107 -2.08 -0.99 -13.29
C ASP A 107 -1.64 -2.45 -13.11
N VAL A 108 -1.53 -3.17 -14.23
CA VAL A 108 -1.10 -4.58 -14.23
C VAL A 108 0.34 -4.73 -13.78
N GLY A 109 1.23 -3.82 -14.19
CA GLY A 109 2.64 -3.85 -13.81
C GLY A 109 2.84 -3.68 -12.31
N PHE A 110 2.12 -2.75 -11.70
CA PHE A 110 2.11 -2.58 -10.25
C PHE A 110 1.62 -3.84 -9.53
N VAL A 111 0.43 -4.36 -9.91
CA VAL A 111 -0.23 -5.47 -9.20
C VAL A 111 0.52 -6.79 -9.37
N SER A 112 0.93 -7.12 -10.60
CA SER A 112 1.78 -8.29 -10.87
C SER A 112 3.14 -8.22 -10.18
N GLY A 113 3.60 -7.02 -9.83
CA GLY A 113 4.85 -6.79 -9.13
C GLY A 113 4.86 -7.24 -7.67
N TRP A 114 3.72 -7.50 -7.02
CA TRP A 114 3.70 -7.92 -5.60
C TRP A 114 2.74 -9.07 -5.31
N ILE A 115 1.63 -9.23 -6.06
CA ILE A 115 0.66 -10.32 -5.82
C ILE A 115 1.33 -11.69 -5.75
N PRO A 116 2.21 -12.11 -6.68
CA PRO A 116 2.78 -13.45 -6.65
C PRO A 116 3.58 -13.75 -5.37
N ALA A 117 4.10 -12.71 -4.71
CA ALA A 117 4.86 -12.85 -3.46
C ALA A 117 3.96 -12.91 -2.21
N THR A 118 2.73 -12.39 -2.30
CA THR A 118 1.81 -12.27 -1.15
C THR A 118 0.55 -13.13 -1.29
N CYS A 119 0.33 -13.80 -2.43
CA CYS A 119 -0.92 -14.51 -2.74
C CYS A 119 -1.13 -15.81 -1.94
N GLY A 120 -0.09 -16.40 -1.35
CA GLY A 120 -0.16 -17.72 -0.72
C GLY A 120 -1.21 -17.89 0.39
N GLY A 121 -1.68 -16.80 0.99
CA GLY A 121 -2.76 -16.80 1.98
C GLY A 121 -3.81 -15.69 1.79
N LEU A 122 -3.77 -14.97 0.67
CA LEU A 122 -4.56 -13.76 0.48
C LEU A 122 -6.05 -14.12 0.27
N ARG A 123 -6.90 -13.65 1.18
CA ARG A 123 -8.36 -13.86 1.19
C ARG A 123 -9.13 -12.63 0.74
N SER A 124 -8.55 -11.45 0.92
CA SER A 124 -9.19 -10.17 0.62
C SER A 124 -8.21 -9.18 0.02
N ILE A 125 -8.61 -8.57 -1.10
CA ILE A 125 -7.87 -7.53 -1.80
C ILE A 125 -8.80 -6.36 -2.09
N SER A 126 -8.39 -5.16 -1.69
CA SER A 126 -9.10 -3.91 -1.97
C SER A 126 -8.11 -2.93 -2.59
N ILE A 127 -8.37 -2.53 -3.83
CA ILE A 127 -7.56 -1.54 -4.54
C ILE A 127 -8.48 -0.37 -4.93
N SER A 128 -8.14 0.83 -4.49
CA SER A 128 -8.90 2.06 -4.79
C SER A 128 -7.97 3.10 -5.39
N SER A 129 -8.02 3.24 -6.72
CA SER A 129 -7.17 4.18 -7.45
C SER A 129 -7.71 5.60 -7.41
N TYR A 130 -6.84 6.57 -7.72
CA TYR A 130 -7.26 7.96 -7.83
C TYR A 130 -8.20 8.14 -9.03
N TRP A 131 -9.46 8.53 -8.77
CA TRP A 131 -10.49 8.69 -9.80
C TRP A 131 -9.99 9.46 -11.04
N PRO A 132 -9.33 10.62 -10.89
CA PRO A 132 -8.75 11.39 -11.99
C PRO A 132 -7.92 10.64 -13.02
N GLN A 133 -7.11 9.69 -12.56
CA GLN A 133 -6.19 8.93 -13.40
C GLN A 133 -6.84 7.63 -13.90
N SER A 134 -7.91 7.19 -13.23
CA SER A 134 -8.51 5.88 -13.47
C SER A 134 -9.75 5.97 -14.36
N CYS A 135 -10.47 7.10 -14.35
CA CYS A 135 -11.78 7.22 -15.00
C CYS A 135 -11.76 7.09 -16.53
N TRP A 136 -10.60 7.27 -17.17
CA TRP A 136 -10.44 7.13 -18.63
C TRP A 136 -9.60 5.92 -19.06
N ARG A 137 -9.11 5.11 -18.11
CA ARG A 137 -8.20 4.00 -18.39
C ARG A 137 -8.90 2.66 -18.18
N ARG A 138 -8.79 1.78 -19.17
CA ARG A 138 -9.27 0.40 -19.03
C ARG A 138 -8.30 -0.37 -18.14
N SER A 139 -8.82 -1.03 -17.11
CA SER A 139 -8.02 -1.95 -16.28
C SER A 139 -8.30 -3.40 -16.67
N THR A 140 -7.24 -4.21 -16.72
CA THR A 140 -7.30 -5.67 -16.84
C THR A 140 -6.82 -6.38 -15.57
N VAL A 141 -6.72 -5.64 -14.45
CA VAL A 141 -6.18 -6.14 -13.17
C VAL A 141 -6.92 -7.37 -12.66
N LEU A 142 -8.23 -7.47 -12.92
CA LEU A 142 -9.02 -8.62 -12.49
C LEU A 142 -8.53 -9.94 -13.10
N ALA A 143 -8.06 -9.91 -14.35
CA ALA A 143 -7.49 -11.11 -14.98
C ALA A 143 -6.23 -11.58 -14.24
N VAL A 144 -5.41 -10.64 -13.79
CA VAL A 144 -4.19 -10.91 -12.99
C VAL A 144 -4.56 -11.41 -11.61
N VAL A 145 -5.52 -10.80 -10.93
CA VAL A 145 -5.95 -11.24 -9.59
C VAL A 145 -6.56 -12.64 -9.67
N SER A 146 -7.35 -12.95 -10.71
CA SER A 146 -7.99 -14.25 -10.86
C SER A 146 -7.04 -15.40 -11.22
N SER A 147 -5.80 -15.11 -11.62
CA SER A 147 -4.82 -16.13 -12.00
C SER A 147 -4.01 -16.69 -10.82
N TYR A 148 -4.22 -16.19 -9.60
CA TYR A 148 -3.55 -16.61 -8.36
C TYR A 148 -4.58 -17.00 -7.31
#